data_AF-A0A2H0TQ56-F1
#
_entry.id   AF-A0A2H0TQ56-F1
#
_cell.length_a   1.000
_cell.length_b   1.000
_cell.length_c   1.000
_cell.angle_alpha   90.00
_cell.angle_beta   90.00
_cell.angle_gamma   90.00
#
_symmetry.space_group_name_H-M   'P 1'
#
loop_
_entity.id
_entity.type
_entity.pdbx_description
1 polymer ?
#
loop_
_entity_poly.entity_id
_entity_poly.type
_entity_poly.pdbx_seq_one_letter_code
_entity_poly.pdbx_strand_id
1 'polypeptide(L)'
;MKKDLSQFGIVGLGTMGSALARNIESRGLRVSVYNRHADKTAAFLKSYPDSGFTGSKSLRTFALSLATPRKIMLMVDAGPAVDAVIASLLPHLQKGDIIVDGGNSHYRDTQRREKALSEKSIFFIGCGVSGGEEGALKGPSLMPGGNAAAYKKVAPVFKAIAAKDFSGEPCVTRVGANGAGHYVKMVHNGIEYGIMQLLAETYHLLSTVYGMPPPRIAQMFASWNRGKHHSYLFEIVQHVLLAQDDTKKGYLINAISDVAAAKGTGMWASLDALDRGVPVPTITEAVYARYISADKTRRAVLQKKYSHSYRRNGLPNNPADLIGDALYAAIISTFAQGYDLIARAAQEEKWQINLAEISRIWEGGCIIRAKLLKTFHAAFAASPHAHLFETKQVQSLVQRHAPKLALFVSGANSSGIPLPAFSSSLYYYESIREHRLPSNLIQGLRDYFGAHGFERTDRSGTFHADWK
;
A
#
# COMPACT_ATOMS: atom_id res chain seq x y z
N MET A 1 14.70 -28.19 35.08
CA MET A 1 14.56 -26.72 34.94
C MET A 1 13.33 -26.43 34.11
N LYS A 2 12.32 -25.71 34.62
CA LYS A 2 11.22 -25.21 33.77
C LYS A 2 11.87 -24.35 32.69
N LYS A 3 11.87 -24.83 31.45
CA LYS A 3 12.40 -24.06 30.33
C LYS A 3 11.52 -22.83 30.19
N ASP A 4 12.12 -21.66 30.33
CA ASP A 4 11.42 -20.39 30.22
C ASP A 4 10.81 -20.25 28.81
N LEU A 5 9.50 -20.42 28.71
CA LEU A 5 8.80 -20.47 27.43
C LEU A 5 8.72 -19.07 26.80
N SER A 6 8.91 -19.00 25.49
CA SER A 6 8.75 -17.76 24.71
C SER A 6 7.28 -17.37 24.60
N GLN A 7 7.01 -16.05 24.61
CA GLN A 7 5.64 -15.51 24.51
C GLN A 7 5.16 -15.37 23.07
N PHE A 8 6.09 -15.36 22.11
CA PHE A 8 5.83 -15.22 20.69
C PHE A 8 6.87 -15.99 19.87
N GLY A 9 6.47 -16.46 18.69
CA GLY A 9 7.33 -17.20 17.78
C GLY A 9 7.38 -16.58 16.40
N ILE A 10 8.56 -16.53 15.77
CA ILE A 10 8.74 -16.11 14.37
C ILE A 10 9.24 -17.31 13.54
N VAL A 11 8.53 -17.62 12.47
CA VAL A 11 8.96 -18.57 11.43
C VAL A 11 9.35 -17.80 10.17
N GLY A 12 10.60 -17.91 9.76
CA GLY A 12 11.18 -17.19 8.63
C GLY A 12 12.07 -16.04 9.10
N LEU A 13 13.38 -16.15 8.83
CA LEU A 13 14.40 -15.19 9.23
C LEU A 13 15.02 -14.48 8.02
N GLY A 14 14.18 -14.11 7.05
CA GLY A 14 14.54 -13.09 6.06
C GLY A 14 14.60 -11.70 6.70
N THR A 15 14.89 -10.66 5.91
CA THR A 15 15.06 -9.27 6.37
C THR A 15 13.92 -8.78 7.28
N MET A 16 12.65 -9.04 6.90
CA MET A 16 11.50 -8.61 7.69
C MET A 16 11.31 -9.44 8.96
N GLY A 17 11.49 -10.76 8.90
CA GLY A 17 11.28 -11.66 10.03
C GLY A 17 12.33 -11.48 11.12
N SER A 18 13.59 -11.29 10.74
CA SER A 18 14.66 -10.96 11.70
C SER A 18 14.44 -9.60 12.35
N ALA A 19 14.05 -8.57 11.58
CA ALA A 19 13.74 -7.25 12.10
C ALA A 19 12.57 -7.26 13.10
N LEU A 20 11.48 -7.98 12.79
CA LEU A 20 10.34 -8.13 13.72
C LEU A 20 10.71 -8.91 14.98
N ALA A 21 11.50 -9.99 14.85
CA ALA A 21 11.97 -10.74 16.02
C ALA A 21 12.74 -9.83 16.99
N ARG A 22 13.65 -9.00 16.47
CA ARG A 22 14.39 -7.98 17.24
C ARG A 22 13.49 -6.90 17.82
N ASN A 23 12.50 -6.42 17.08
CA ASN A 23 11.56 -5.44 17.61
C ASN A 23 10.81 -6.02 18.82
N ILE A 24 10.26 -7.23 18.69
CA ILE A 24 9.54 -7.91 19.79
C ILE A 24 10.45 -8.10 21.00
N GLU A 25 11.67 -8.60 20.80
CA GLU A 25 12.63 -8.85 21.88
C GLU A 25 13.05 -7.55 22.58
N SER A 26 13.27 -6.46 21.84
CA SER A 26 13.57 -5.14 22.39
C SER A 26 12.47 -4.56 23.29
N ARG A 27 11.25 -5.15 23.28
CA ARG A 27 10.15 -4.81 24.20
C ARG A 27 10.12 -5.70 25.46
N GLY A 28 11.20 -6.44 25.73
CA GLY A 28 11.35 -7.32 26.88
C GLY A 28 10.62 -8.66 26.76
N LEU A 29 10.22 -9.05 25.54
CA LEU A 29 9.51 -10.30 25.29
C LEU A 29 10.46 -11.39 24.83
N ARG A 30 10.31 -12.62 25.35
CA ARG A 30 11.08 -13.77 24.85
C ARG A 30 10.50 -14.29 23.55
N VAL A 31 11.37 -14.51 22.55
CA VAL A 31 10.97 -14.87 21.19
C VAL A 31 11.62 -16.17 20.75
N SER A 32 10.80 -17.14 20.36
CA SER A 32 11.30 -18.33 19.68
C SER A 32 11.45 -18.04 18.19
N VAL A 33 12.55 -18.47 17.59
CA VAL A 33 12.81 -18.27 16.15
C VAL A 33 13.09 -19.59 15.45
N TYR A 34 12.57 -19.71 14.24
CA TYR A 34 12.80 -20.85 13.36
C TYR A 34 12.91 -20.40 11.91
N ASN A 35 13.77 -21.07 11.15
CA ASN A 35 13.89 -20.91 9.71
C ASN A 35 14.15 -22.28 9.08
N ARG A 36 13.61 -22.52 7.88
CA ARG A 36 13.77 -23.80 7.15
C ARG A 36 15.24 -24.21 6.99
N HIS A 37 16.09 -23.24 6.64
CA HIS A 37 17.54 -23.42 6.61
C HIS A 37 18.11 -23.12 7.99
N ALA A 38 18.58 -24.16 8.67
CA ALA A 38 19.06 -24.09 10.06
C ALA A 38 20.22 -23.09 10.24
N ASP A 39 21.08 -22.93 9.23
CA ASP A 39 22.20 -22.00 9.27
C ASP A 39 21.76 -20.54 9.44
N LYS A 40 20.59 -20.16 8.90
CA LYS A 40 20.05 -18.81 9.12
C LYS A 40 19.66 -18.58 10.59
N THR A 41 19.10 -19.60 11.24
CA THR A 41 18.79 -19.53 12.69
C THR A 41 20.07 -19.46 13.51
N ALA A 42 21.06 -20.27 13.19
CA ALA A 42 22.36 -20.27 13.88
C ALA A 42 23.09 -18.93 13.71
N ALA A 43 23.15 -18.40 12.49
CA ALA A 43 23.74 -17.10 12.20
C ALA A 43 23.01 -15.97 12.94
N PHE A 44 21.67 -15.98 12.95
CA PHE A 44 20.88 -15.00 13.68
C PHE A 44 21.18 -15.02 15.19
N LEU A 45 21.20 -16.20 15.82
CA LEU A 45 21.54 -16.30 17.25
C LEU A 45 22.98 -15.86 17.54
N LYS A 46 23.93 -16.19 16.65
CA LYS A 46 25.33 -15.75 16.79
C LYS A 46 25.47 -14.22 16.74
N SER A 47 24.62 -13.54 15.97
CA SER A 47 24.57 -12.08 15.95
C SER A 47 23.96 -11.46 17.21
N TYR A 48 23.26 -12.23 18.05
CA TYR A 48 22.55 -11.76 19.25
C TYR A 48 22.73 -12.73 20.44
N PRO A 49 23.96 -12.96 20.93
CA PRO A 49 24.26 -14.01 21.90
C PRO A 49 23.59 -13.82 23.27
N ASP A 50 23.41 -12.57 23.72
CA ASP A 50 22.86 -12.22 25.04
C ASP A 50 21.38 -11.80 25.01
N SER A 51 20.67 -12.20 23.96
CA SER A 51 19.27 -11.81 23.73
C SER A 51 18.26 -12.80 24.29
N GLY A 52 17.00 -12.37 24.40
CA GLY A 52 15.85 -13.21 24.74
C GLY A 52 15.42 -14.22 23.66
N PHE A 53 16.28 -14.57 22.69
CA PHE A 53 15.95 -15.48 21.59
C PHE A 53 16.14 -16.96 21.94
N THR A 54 15.20 -17.79 21.50
CA THR A 54 15.34 -19.26 21.50
C THR A 54 15.25 -19.79 20.07
N GLY A 55 16.37 -20.20 19.49
CA GLY A 55 16.37 -20.83 18.17
C GLY A 55 16.07 -22.32 18.23
N SER A 56 15.27 -22.80 17.28
CA SER A 56 14.90 -24.22 17.14
C SER A 56 15.39 -24.81 15.82
N LYS A 57 15.77 -26.10 15.83
CA LYS A 57 16.20 -26.83 14.63
C LYS A 57 15.05 -27.51 13.88
N SER A 58 13.88 -27.64 14.51
CA SER A 58 12.69 -28.24 13.92
C SER A 58 11.43 -27.52 14.38
N LEU A 59 10.34 -27.60 13.59
CA LEU A 59 9.04 -27.03 13.96
C LEU A 59 8.46 -27.65 15.24
N ARG A 60 8.73 -28.94 15.50
CA ARG A 60 8.36 -29.58 16.77
C ARG A 60 9.04 -28.93 17.96
N THR A 61 10.35 -28.73 17.90
CA THR A 61 11.11 -28.10 19.00
C THR A 61 10.75 -26.63 19.17
N PHE A 62 10.44 -25.93 18.08
CA PHE A 62 9.91 -24.57 18.07
C PHE A 62 8.53 -24.46 18.73
N ALA A 63 7.60 -25.35 18.41
CA ALA A 63 6.28 -25.33 19.03
C ALA A 63 6.36 -25.62 20.54
N LEU A 64 7.26 -26.50 20.97
CA LEU A 64 7.48 -26.83 22.39
C LEU A 64 8.17 -25.70 23.18
N SER A 65 8.84 -24.75 22.54
CA SER A 65 9.46 -23.61 23.22
C SER A 65 8.51 -22.43 23.47
N LEU A 66 7.25 -22.52 23.02
CA LEU A 66 6.26 -21.45 23.13
C LEU A 66 5.27 -21.69 24.27
N ALA A 67 4.92 -20.60 24.96
CA ALA A 67 3.83 -20.58 25.93
C ALA A 67 2.48 -20.80 25.23
N THR A 68 1.54 -21.46 25.92
CA THR A 68 0.20 -21.73 25.40
C THR A 68 -0.80 -20.65 25.83
N PRO A 69 -1.79 -20.27 24.99
CA PRO A 69 -1.91 -20.62 23.58
C PRO A 69 -0.76 -20.04 22.76
N ARG A 70 -0.21 -20.85 21.85
CA ARG A 70 0.96 -20.49 21.03
C ARG A 70 0.60 -19.36 20.09
N LYS A 71 1.52 -18.42 19.92
CA LYS A 71 1.39 -17.26 19.03
C LYS A 71 2.56 -17.27 18.06
N ILE A 72 2.29 -17.68 16.82
CA ILE A 72 3.32 -17.94 15.81
C ILE A 72 3.08 -17.03 14.62
N MET A 73 4.03 -16.18 14.29
CA MET A 73 3.98 -15.34 13.09
C MET A 73 4.87 -15.89 11.99
N LEU A 74 4.30 -16.03 10.80
CA LEU A 74 4.95 -16.51 9.60
C LEU A 74 5.44 -15.31 8.79
N MET A 75 6.74 -15.26 8.54
CA MET A 75 7.44 -14.26 7.74
C MET A 75 8.23 -14.96 6.63
N VAL A 76 7.48 -15.70 5.80
CA VAL A 76 7.99 -16.46 4.66
C VAL A 76 7.38 -15.92 3.36
N ASP A 77 7.89 -16.38 2.22
CA ASP A 77 7.38 -15.97 0.91
C ASP A 77 5.88 -16.30 0.79
N ALA A 78 5.12 -15.41 0.16
CA ALA A 78 3.68 -15.57 -0.02
C ALA A 78 3.34 -16.78 -0.92
N GLY A 79 2.09 -17.25 -0.85
CA GLY A 79 1.61 -18.38 -1.64
C GLY A 79 2.00 -19.74 -1.04
N PRO A 80 2.45 -20.72 -1.85
CA PRO A 80 2.63 -22.13 -1.41
C PRO A 80 3.57 -22.31 -0.22
N ALA A 81 4.56 -21.43 -0.03
CA ALA A 81 5.49 -21.52 1.09
C ALA A 81 4.79 -21.32 2.45
N VAL A 82 3.81 -20.42 2.55
CA VAL A 82 3.00 -20.26 3.76
C VAL A 82 2.20 -21.54 4.04
N ASP A 83 1.56 -22.12 3.03
CA ASP A 83 0.75 -23.33 3.18
C ASP A 83 1.58 -24.55 3.61
N ALA A 84 2.79 -24.70 3.05
CA ALA A 84 3.72 -25.76 3.45
C ALA A 84 4.16 -25.63 4.91
N VAL A 85 4.41 -24.39 5.38
CA VAL A 85 4.77 -24.13 6.78
C VAL A 85 3.59 -24.39 7.71
N ILE A 86 2.37 -23.97 7.34
CA ILE A 86 1.15 -24.27 8.11
C ILE A 86 0.96 -25.78 8.24
N ALA A 87 1.03 -26.52 7.13
CA ALA A 87 0.89 -27.98 7.13
C ALA A 87 1.92 -28.67 8.03
N SER A 88 3.16 -28.18 8.04
CA SER A 88 4.24 -28.73 8.87
C SER A 88 4.14 -28.34 10.36
N LEU A 89 3.50 -27.21 10.67
CA LEU A 89 3.25 -26.76 12.05
C LEU A 89 2.08 -27.51 12.68
N LEU A 90 1.03 -27.78 11.92
CA LEU A 90 -0.25 -28.32 12.40
C LEU A 90 -0.14 -29.53 13.34
N PRO A 91 0.70 -30.56 13.07
CA PRO A 91 0.87 -31.72 13.95
C PRO A 91 1.44 -31.38 15.35
N HIS A 92 1.88 -30.14 15.57
CA HIS A 92 2.51 -29.67 16.79
C HIS A 92 1.72 -28.58 17.50
N LEU A 93 0.54 -28.23 16.98
CA LEU A 93 -0.36 -27.24 17.56
C LEU A 93 -1.51 -27.92 18.31
N GLN A 94 -2.12 -27.16 19.21
CA GLN A 94 -3.31 -27.60 19.95
C GLN A 94 -4.45 -26.57 19.79
N LYS A 95 -5.66 -27.00 20.18
CA LYS A 95 -6.85 -26.14 20.15
C LYS A 95 -6.59 -24.78 20.82
N GLY A 96 -6.93 -23.72 20.10
CA GLY A 96 -6.80 -22.34 20.56
C GLY A 96 -5.44 -21.68 20.32
N ASP A 97 -4.46 -22.41 19.75
CA ASP A 97 -3.23 -21.82 19.22
C ASP A 97 -3.52 -20.89 18.03
N ILE A 98 -2.60 -19.96 17.78
CA ILE A 98 -2.78 -18.86 16.83
C ILE A 98 -1.60 -18.84 15.85
N ILE A 99 -1.92 -18.94 14.57
CA ILE A 99 -0.99 -18.65 13.48
C ILE A 99 -1.33 -17.25 12.94
N VAL A 100 -0.32 -16.42 12.80
CA VAL A 100 -0.39 -15.12 12.12
C VAL A 100 0.40 -15.22 10.83
N ASP A 101 -0.19 -14.96 9.69
CA ASP A 101 0.56 -14.72 8.46
C ASP A 101 0.87 -13.24 8.35
N GLY A 102 2.15 -12.88 8.45
CA GLY A 102 2.66 -11.51 8.37
C GLY A 102 3.23 -11.13 7.01
N GLY A 103 3.12 -12.02 6.02
CA GLY A 103 3.60 -11.80 4.66
C GLY A 103 2.74 -10.82 3.86
N ASN A 104 3.11 -10.60 2.61
CA ASN A 104 2.25 -9.93 1.64
C ASN A 104 1.38 -10.97 0.91
N SER A 105 0.58 -11.74 1.66
CA SER A 105 -0.32 -12.76 1.10
C SER A 105 -1.55 -12.14 0.44
N HIS A 106 -2.10 -12.81 -0.57
CA HIS A 106 -3.39 -12.43 -1.14
C HIS A 106 -4.53 -12.68 -0.14
N TYR A 107 -5.52 -11.78 -0.06
CA TYR A 107 -6.55 -11.86 0.97
C TYR A 107 -7.43 -13.12 0.86
N ARG A 108 -7.69 -13.61 -0.37
CA ARG A 108 -8.44 -14.85 -0.58
C ARG A 108 -7.72 -16.09 -0.05
N ASP A 109 -6.39 -16.12 -0.09
CA ASP A 109 -5.61 -17.19 0.55
C ASP A 109 -5.80 -17.17 2.07
N THR A 110 -5.91 -15.97 2.65
CA THR A 110 -6.17 -15.80 4.08
C THR A 110 -7.55 -16.33 4.46
N GLN A 111 -8.58 -15.99 3.67
CA GLN A 111 -9.94 -16.51 3.87
C GLN A 111 -9.96 -18.05 3.81
N ARG A 112 -9.30 -18.63 2.79
CA ARG A 112 -9.18 -20.10 2.64
C ARG A 112 -8.46 -20.73 3.83
N ARG A 113 -7.31 -20.16 4.24
CA ARG A 113 -6.49 -20.66 5.37
C ARG A 113 -7.24 -20.58 6.70
N GLU A 114 -7.90 -19.46 6.98
CA GLU A 114 -8.68 -19.31 8.21
C GLU A 114 -9.81 -20.33 8.27
N LYS A 115 -10.56 -20.52 7.17
CA LYS A 115 -11.62 -21.54 7.12
C LYS A 115 -11.07 -22.93 7.44
N ALA A 116 -10.02 -23.37 6.74
CA ALA A 116 -9.42 -24.69 6.94
C ALA A 116 -8.83 -24.91 8.35
N LEU A 117 -8.27 -23.86 8.96
CA LEU A 117 -7.71 -23.94 10.31
C LEU A 117 -8.78 -23.89 11.40
N SER A 118 -9.90 -23.20 11.16
CA SER A 118 -11.01 -23.13 12.11
C SER A 118 -11.67 -24.49 12.36
N GLU A 119 -11.75 -25.35 11.33
CA GLU A 119 -12.23 -26.74 11.45
C GLU A 119 -11.35 -27.59 12.39
N LYS A 120 -10.08 -27.21 12.54
CA LYS A 120 -9.11 -27.83 13.46
C LYS A 120 -9.03 -27.11 14.80
N SER A 121 -9.93 -26.15 15.06
CA SER A 121 -9.91 -25.26 16.23
C SER A 121 -8.59 -24.48 16.42
N ILE A 122 -7.91 -24.16 15.31
CA ILE A 122 -6.72 -23.30 15.27
C ILE A 122 -7.14 -21.93 14.75
N PHE A 123 -6.70 -20.87 15.42
CA PHE A 123 -6.97 -19.51 14.96
C PHE A 123 -5.95 -19.09 13.91
N PHE A 124 -6.43 -18.35 12.91
CA PHE A 124 -5.60 -17.72 11.89
C PHE A 124 -5.84 -16.22 11.85
N ILE A 125 -4.77 -15.44 11.70
CA ILE A 125 -4.83 -13.98 11.52
C ILE A 125 -3.99 -13.64 10.29
N GLY A 126 -4.58 -13.02 9.28
CA GLY A 126 -3.82 -12.38 8.21
C GLY A 126 -3.47 -10.96 8.64
N CYS A 127 -2.18 -10.63 8.74
CA CYS A 127 -1.71 -9.37 9.27
C CYS A 127 -0.81 -8.66 8.25
N GLY A 128 -1.34 -7.62 7.63
CA GLY A 128 -0.50 -6.74 6.83
C GLY A 128 0.54 -6.02 7.68
N VAL A 129 1.82 -6.13 7.30
CA VAL A 129 2.93 -5.41 7.95
C VAL A 129 3.54 -4.40 7.00
N SER A 130 3.52 -3.11 7.33
CA SER A 130 4.11 -2.04 6.49
C SER A 130 5.20 -1.27 7.23
N GLY A 131 6.23 -0.81 6.50
CA GLY A 131 7.35 -0.03 7.03
C GLY A 131 8.75 -0.40 6.53
N GLY A 132 8.87 -1.43 5.70
CA GLY A 132 10.17 -1.95 5.26
C GLY A 132 10.97 -2.54 6.42
N GLU A 133 12.28 -2.77 6.20
CA GLU A 133 13.17 -3.34 7.21
C GLU A 133 13.27 -2.46 8.45
N GLU A 134 13.50 -1.15 8.25
CA GLU A 134 13.63 -0.20 9.34
C GLU A 134 12.33 -0.08 10.14
N GLY A 135 11.17 -0.01 9.47
CA GLY A 135 9.87 0.02 10.13
C GLY A 135 9.62 -1.29 10.89
N ALA A 136 9.92 -2.46 10.32
CA ALA A 136 9.80 -3.73 11.04
C ALA A 136 10.61 -3.75 12.34
N LEU A 137 11.81 -3.15 12.32
CA LEU A 137 12.70 -3.08 13.48
C LEU A 137 12.24 -2.08 14.54
N LYS A 138 11.83 -0.87 14.12
CA LYS A 138 11.59 0.26 15.04
C LYS A 138 10.12 0.43 15.42
N GLY A 139 9.23 0.09 14.51
CA GLY A 139 7.79 0.32 14.62
C GLY A 139 7.08 0.22 13.28
N PRO A 140 6.44 -0.91 12.92
CA PRO A 140 5.66 -1.01 11.69
C PRO A 140 4.22 -0.54 11.92
N SER A 141 3.50 -0.30 10.83
CA SER A 141 2.04 -0.30 10.84
C SER A 141 1.55 -1.75 10.69
N LEU A 142 0.62 -2.17 11.54
CA LEU A 142 0.08 -3.54 11.56
C LEU A 142 -1.42 -3.55 11.29
N MET A 143 -1.84 -4.41 10.37
CA MET A 143 -3.20 -4.48 9.85
C MET A 143 -3.78 -5.90 10.03
N PRO A 144 -3.99 -6.39 11.26
CA PRO A 144 -4.53 -7.73 11.52
C PRO A 144 -6.03 -7.85 11.18
N GLY A 145 -6.38 -8.87 10.40
CA GLY A 145 -7.74 -9.38 10.18
C GLY A 145 -7.86 -10.84 10.63
N GLY A 146 -9.04 -11.25 11.10
CA GLY A 146 -9.29 -12.62 11.56
C GLY A 146 -10.29 -12.69 12.71
N ASN A 147 -10.16 -13.68 13.60
CA ASN A 147 -11.02 -13.85 14.77
C ASN A 147 -10.75 -12.82 15.92
N ALA A 148 -11.80 -12.38 16.62
CA ALA A 148 -11.68 -11.28 17.60
C ALA A 148 -11.01 -11.73 18.91
N ALA A 149 -11.34 -12.94 19.36
CA ALA A 149 -10.72 -13.55 20.54
C ALA A 149 -9.25 -13.88 20.26
N ALA A 150 -8.92 -14.30 19.04
CA ALA A 150 -7.53 -14.50 18.62
C ALA A 150 -6.75 -13.17 18.62
N TYR A 151 -7.31 -12.11 18.03
CA TYR A 151 -6.67 -10.79 18.03
C TYR A 151 -6.39 -10.28 19.44
N LYS A 152 -7.36 -10.38 20.37
CA LYS A 152 -7.18 -9.96 21.78
C LYS A 152 -5.92 -10.59 22.43
N LYS A 153 -5.56 -11.82 22.06
CA LYS A 153 -4.39 -12.53 22.60
C LYS A 153 -3.05 -12.07 22.00
N VAL A 154 -3.03 -11.60 20.74
CA VAL A 154 -1.81 -11.07 20.08
C VAL A 154 -1.67 -9.56 20.19
N ALA A 155 -2.77 -8.84 20.46
CA ALA A 155 -2.82 -7.39 20.52
C ALA A 155 -1.77 -6.76 21.47
N PRO A 156 -1.46 -7.31 22.67
CA PRO A 156 -0.44 -6.72 23.53
C PRO A 156 0.95 -6.68 22.86
N VAL A 157 1.35 -7.75 22.16
CA VAL A 157 2.61 -7.81 21.43
C VAL A 157 2.59 -6.81 20.26
N PHE A 158 1.50 -6.80 19.48
CA PHE A 158 1.38 -5.91 18.33
C PHE A 158 1.40 -4.43 18.72
N LYS A 159 0.69 -4.05 19.80
CA LYS A 159 0.70 -2.67 20.32
C LYS A 159 2.07 -2.24 20.84
N ALA A 160 2.83 -3.16 21.41
CA ALA A 160 4.17 -2.89 21.92
C ALA A 160 5.19 -2.64 20.80
N ILE A 161 5.06 -3.37 19.68
CA ILE A 161 6.02 -3.27 18.58
C ILE A 161 5.63 -2.26 17.51
N ALA A 162 4.36 -1.87 17.39
CA ALA A 162 3.88 -0.96 16.35
C ALA A 162 4.48 0.45 16.47
N ALA A 163 4.55 1.16 15.35
CA ALA A 163 4.79 2.60 15.34
C ALA A 163 3.72 3.35 16.15
N LYS A 164 3.97 4.63 16.41
CA LYS A 164 2.99 5.55 17.01
C LYS A 164 2.44 6.51 15.97
N ASP A 165 1.17 6.85 16.09
CA ASP A 165 0.50 7.89 15.30
C ASP A 165 0.84 9.30 15.84
N PHE A 166 0.21 10.35 15.28
CA PHE A 166 0.48 11.73 15.71
C PHE A 166 0.02 12.05 17.14
N SER A 167 -0.82 11.21 17.74
CA SER A 167 -1.29 11.32 19.12
C SER A 167 -0.51 10.42 20.09
N GLY A 168 0.46 9.64 19.60
CA GLY A 168 1.24 8.71 20.42
C GLY A 168 0.61 7.31 20.58
N GLU A 169 -0.50 7.03 19.89
CA GLU A 169 -1.18 5.75 19.98
C GLU A 169 -0.60 4.72 19.00
N PRO A 170 -0.58 3.41 19.34
CA PRO A 170 -0.07 2.37 18.44
C PRO A 170 -0.77 2.35 17.08
N CYS A 171 0.01 2.29 16.00
CA CYS A 171 -0.42 2.10 14.61
C CYS A 171 -0.80 0.64 14.35
N VAL A 172 -1.76 0.14 15.12
CA VAL A 172 -2.37 -1.17 14.95
C VAL A 172 -3.84 -1.13 15.37
N THR A 173 -4.69 -1.77 14.58
CA THR A 173 -6.10 -1.99 14.91
C THR A 173 -6.58 -3.30 14.29
N ARG A 174 -7.63 -3.90 14.84
CA ARG A 174 -8.24 -5.06 14.19
C ARG A 174 -9.06 -4.56 13.03
N VAL A 175 -8.59 -4.83 11.81
CA VAL A 175 -9.17 -4.32 10.57
C VAL A 175 -10.56 -4.91 10.31
N GLY A 176 -10.73 -6.20 10.55
CA GLY A 176 -11.98 -6.91 10.25
C GLY A 176 -11.88 -8.41 10.48
N ALA A 177 -12.84 -9.14 9.94
CA ALA A 177 -12.80 -10.61 9.91
C ALA A 177 -11.89 -11.10 8.77
N ASN A 178 -11.44 -12.35 8.87
CA ASN A 178 -10.74 -13.06 7.79
C ASN A 178 -9.63 -12.28 7.06
N GLY A 179 -9.69 -12.24 5.73
CA GLY A 179 -8.73 -11.59 4.84
C GLY A 179 -8.68 -10.06 4.93
N ALA A 180 -9.55 -9.40 5.71
CA ALA A 180 -9.66 -7.93 5.74
C ALA A 180 -8.31 -7.23 5.99
N GLY A 181 -7.47 -7.79 6.86
CA GLY A 181 -6.14 -7.24 7.18
C GLY A 181 -5.19 -7.23 5.98
N HIS A 182 -5.09 -8.36 5.26
CA HIS A 182 -4.30 -8.43 4.03
C HIS A 182 -4.93 -7.63 2.88
N TYR A 183 -6.26 -7.51 2.84
CA TYR A 183 -6.94 -6.67 1.85
C TYR A 183 -6.58 -5.19 2.02
N VAL A 184 -6.68 -4.65 3.23
CA VAL A 184 -6.28 -3.26 3.51
C VAL A 184 -4.79 -3.04 3.19
N LYS A 185 -3.94 -4.03 3.45
CA LYS A 185 -2.52 -3.96 3.08
C LYS A 185 -2.28 -3.99 1.57
N MET A 186 -3.07 -4.75 0.83
CA MET A 186 -3.04 -4.76 -0.64
C MET A 186 -3.38 -3.38 -1.18
N VAL A 187 -4.46 -2.75 -0.69
CA VAL A 187 -4.84 -1.40 -1.11
C VAL A 187 -3.82 -0.35 -0.68
N HIS A 188 -3.25 -0.43 0.54
CA HIS A 188 -2.12 0.40 0.96
C HIS A 188 -0.99 0.37 -0.08
N ASN A 189 -0.60 -0.81 -0.56
CA ASN A 189 0.46 -0.95 -1.56
C ASN A 189 0.05 -0.39 -2.93
N GLY A 190 -1.24 -0.46 -3.30
CA GLY A 190 -1.77 0.21 -4.48
C GLY A 190 -1.62 1.74 -4.39
N ILE A 191 -2.02 2.34 -3.26
CA ILE A 191 -1.84 3.77 -2.98
C ILE A 191 -0.35 4.14 -3.00
N GLU A 192 0.51 3.32 -2.40
CA GLU A 192 1.97 3.48 -2.44
C GLU A 192 2.48 3.58 -3.88
N TYR A 193 2.01 2.71 -4.77
CA TYR A 193 2.41 2.73 -6.19
C TYR A 193 1.96 4.02 -6.87
N GLY A 194 0.70 4.45 -6.66
CA GLY A 194 0.17 5.71 -7.19
C GLY A 194 0.99 6.92 -6.75
N ILE A 195 1.30 7.03 -5.45
CA ILE A 195 2.09 8.15 -4.92
C ILE A 195 3.52 8.10 -5.47
N MET A 196 4.19 6.94 -5.48
CA MET A 196 5.53 6.82 -6.06
C MET A 196 5.56 7.25 -7.53
N GLN A 197 4.53 6.90 -8.30
CA GLN A 197 4.43 7.30 -9.70
C GLN A 197 4.25 8.82 -9.86
N LEU A 198 3.42 9.46 -9.02
CA LEU A 198 3.28 10.93 -9.01
C LEU A 198 4.61 11.64 -8.66
N LEU A 199 5.40 11.08 -7.75
CA LEU A 199 6.74 11.60 -7.42
C LEU A 199 7.72 11.43 -8.58
N ALA A 200 7.68 10.27 -9.26
CA ALA A 200 8.50 9.98 -10.43
C ALA A 200 8.17 10.92 -11.60
N GLU A 201 6.88 11.16 -11.87
CA GLU A 201 6.41 12.11 -12.89
C GLU A 201 6.87 13.54 -12.58
N THR A 202 6.81 13.94 -11.30
CA THR A 202 7.32 15.23 -10.83
C THR A 202 8.83 15.34 -11.08
N TYR A 203 9.60 14.32 -10.70
CA TYR A 203 11.04 14.27 -10.95
C TYR A 203 11.38 14.31 -12.45
N HIS A 204 10.66 13.56 -13.27
CA HIS A 204 10.89 13.51 -14.71
C HIS A 204 10.66 14.89 -15.34
N LEU A 205 9.57 15.58 -14.97
CA LEU A 205 9.29 16.93 -15.45
C LEU A 205 10.40 17.92 -15.08
N LEU A 206 10.82 17.92 -13.83
CA LEU A 206 11.81 18.87 -13.33
C LEU A 206 13.20 18.63 -13.93
N SER A 207 13.60 17.36 -14.07
CA SER A 207 14.88 17.01 -14.68
C SER A 207 14.89 17.28 -16.18
N THR A 208 13.79 16.96 -16.88
CA THR A 208 13.78 16.90 -18.34
C THR A 208 13.25 18.17 -19.00
N VAL A 209 12.12 18.71 -18.52
CA VAL A 209 11.52 19.93 -19.09
C VAL A 209 12.15 21.19 -18.49
N TYR A 210 12.49 21.17 -17.19
CA TYR A 210 13.12 22.30 -16.52
C TYR A 210 14.65 22.22 -16.46
N GLY A 211 15.26 21.09 -16.84
CA GLY A 211 16.72 20.92 -16.80
C GLY A 211 17.32 21.03 -15.40
N MET A 212 16.54 20.80 -14.34
CA MET A 212 17.02 20.97 -12.96
C MET A 212 17.93 19.80 -12.56
N PRO A 213 19.10 20.07 -11.96
CA PRO A 213 19.96 19.00 -11.45
C PRO A 213 19.38 18.37 -10.16
N PRO A 214 19.76 17.13 -9.81
CA PRO A 214 19.21 16.42 -8.65
C PRO A 214 19.19 17.21 -7.33
N PRO A 215 20.24 17.98 -6.94
CA PRO A 215 20.20 18.76 -5.70
C PRO A 215 19.11 19.83 -5.67
N ARG A 216 18.82 20.46 -6.82
CA ARG A 216 17.79 21.50 -6.90
C ARG A 216 16.39 20.90 -6.82
N ILE A 217 16.19 19.71 -7.40
CA ILE A 217 14.96 18.95 -7.26
C ILE A 217 14.79 18.50 -5.80
N ALA A 218 15.84 17.97 -5.18
CA ALA A 218 15.85 17.57 -3.77
C ALA A 218 15.48 18.73 -2.84
N GLN A 219 16.05 19.92 -3.06
CA GLN A 219 15.72 21.12 -2.28
C GLN A 219 14.23 21.51 -2.40
N MET A 220 13.63 21.30 -3.57
CA MET A 220 12.20 21.59 -3.77
C MET A 220 11.31 20.59 -3.03
N PHE A 221 11.60 19.29 -3.13
CA PHE A 221 10.93 18.27 -2.32
C PHE A 221 11.10 18.52 -0.82
N ALA A 222 12.29 18.91 -0.38
CA ALA A 222 12.57 19.30 1.01
C ALA A 222 11.67 20.45 1.46
N SER A 223 11.49 21.46 0.60
CA SER A 223 10.61 22.60 0.88
C SER A 223 9.16 22.18 1.04
N TRP A 224 8.64 21.36 0.12
CA TRP A 224 7.29 20.82 0.22
C TRP A 224 7.09 19.94 1.46
N ASN A 225 8.11 19.14 1.83
CA ASN A 225 8.07 18.21 2.97
C ASN A 225 8.05 18.91 4.34
N ARG A 226 8.48 20.19 4.41
CA ARG A 226 8.31 21.03 5.61
C ARG A 226 6.88 21.53 5.81
N GLY A 227 6.05 21.47 4.76
CA GLY A 227 4.69 21.98 4.75
C GLY A 227 3.64 20.87 4.71
N LYS A 228 2.65 21.05 3.83
CA LYS A 228 1.49 20.15 3.71
C LYS A 228 1.83 18.74 3.18
N HIS A 229 2.97 18.58 2.51
CA HIS A 229 3.41 17.29 1.96
C HIS A 229 4.24 16.45 2.94
N HIS A 230 4.36 16.88 4.20
CA HIS A 230 5.15 16.18 5.21
C HIS A 230 4.82 14.68 5.25
N SER A 231 5.74 13.86 4.72
CA SER A 231 5.55 12.42 4.50
C SER A 231 6.89 11.71 4.31
N TYR A 232 6.89 10.40 4.54
CA TYR A 232 8.09 9.58 4.39
C TYR A 232 8.58 9.49 2.94
N LEU A 233 7.68 9.34 1.97
CA LEU A 233 8.07 9.26 0.56
C LEU A 233 8.77 10.55 0.08
N PHE A 234 8.34 11.73 0.54
CA PHE A 234 9.02 13.00 0.24
C PHE A 234 10.37 13.14 0.95
N GLU A 235 10.50 12.58 2.16
CA GLU A 235 11.76 12.52 2.89
C GLU A 235 12.80 11.71 2.11
N ILE A 236 12.46 10.48 1.71
CA ILE A 236 13.41 9.59 1.04
C ILE A 236 13.78 10.04 -0.38
N VAL A 237 12.91 10.79 -1.07
CA VAL A 237 13.27 11.39 -2.38
C VAL A 237 14.54 12.24 -2.27
N GLN A 238 14.72 12.97 -1.17
CA GLN A 238 15.94 13.78 -0.97
C GLN A 238 17.17 12.89 -0.83
N HIS A 239 17.08 11.83 -0.03
CA HIS A 239 18.17 10.88 0.16
C HIS A 239 18.56 10.19 -1.16
N VAL A 240 17.57 9.79 -1.96
CA VAL A 240 17.78 9.16 -3.27
C VAL A 240 18.43 10.13 -4.26
N LEU A 241 17.97 11.38 -4.34
CA LEU A 241 18.48 12.37 -5.30
C LEU A 241 19.89 12.88 -4.94
N LEU A 242 20.28 12.84 -3.67
CA LEU A 242 21.58 13.32 -3.19
C LEU A 242 22.65 12.23 -3.06
N ALA A 243 22.25 10.95 -3.15
CA ALA A 243 23.17 9.82 -3.10
C ALA A 243 24.24 9.95 -4.21
N GLN A 244 25.51 9.90 -3.79
CA GLN A 244 26.64 9.90 -4.71
C GLN A 244 26.77 8.53 -5.37
N ASP A 245 27.14 8.53 -6.64
CA ASP A 245 27.54 7.32 -7.34
C ASP A 245 28.84 6.76 -6.72
N ASP A 246 29.00 5.45 -6.68
CA ASP A 246 30.18 4.79 -6.09
C ASP A 246 31.46 5.06 -6.91
N THR A 247 31.32 5.33 -8.21
CA THR A 247 32.41 5.82 -9.07
C THR A 247 32.77 7.29 -8.82
N LYS A 248 32.01 7.99 -7.97
CA LYS A 248 32.11 9.42 -7.66
C LYS A 248 31.91 10.34 -8.87
N LYS A 249 31.29 9.85 -9.95
CA LYS A 249 30.98 10.62 -11.17
C LYS A 249 29.52 11.07 -11.20
N GLY A 250 29.13 11.88 -10.21
CA GLY A 250 27.80 12.46 -10.12
C GLY A 250 26.86 11.71 -9.16
N TYR A 251 25.56 11.81 -9.40
CA TYR A 251 24.52 11.28 -8.53
C TYR A 251 24.04 9.91 -8.99
N LEU A 252 23.90 8.98 -8.04
CA LEU A 252 23.52 7.58 -8.28
C LEU A 252 22.19 7.45 -9.06
N ILE A 253 21.25 8.39 -8.86
CA ILE A 253 19.97 8.41 -9.58
C ILE A 253 20.12 8.41 -11.11
N ASN A 254 21.22 8.96 -11.63
CA ASN A 254 21.48 8.99 -13.07
C ASN A 254 22.05 7.67 -13.60
N ALA A 255 22.58 6.82 -12.73
CA ALA A 255 23.13 5.50 -13.08
C ALA A 255 22.12 4.36 -12.87
N ILE A 256 21.06 4.58 -12.09
CA ILE A 256 20.00 3.60 -11.85
C ILE A 256 19.21 3.34 -13.15
N SER A 257 19.05 2.07 -13.51
CA SER A 257 18.21 1.64 -14.63
C SER A 257 16.75 2.08 -14.44
N ASP A 258 16.12 2.60 -15.49
CA ASP A 258 14.71 3.00 -15.54
C ASP A 258 13.76 1.80 -15.75
N VAL A 259 14.10 0.63 -15.22
CA VAL A 259 13.28 -0.60 -15.27
C VAL A 259 12.77 -0.90 -13.87
N ALA A 260 11.50 -0.57 -13.63
CA ALA A 260 10.88 -0.78 -12.33
C ALA A 260 10.34 -2.20 -12.20
N ALA A 261 10.75 -2.91 -11.15
CA ALA A 261 10.14 -4.18 -10.78
C ALA A 261 8.72 -3.98 -10.21
N ALA A 262 7.84 -4.96 -10.44
CA ALA A 262 6.50 -5.03 -9.85
C ALA A 262 6.36 -6.32 -9.05
N LYS A 263 6.23 -6.22 -7.72
CA LYS A 263 6.10 -7.39 -6.81
C LYS A 263 4.66 -7.92 -6.71
N GLY A 264 3.81 -7.65 -7.69
CA GLY A 264 2.44 -8.16 -7.80
C GLY A 264 1.37 -7.47 -6.93
N THR A 265 1.71 -6.92 -5.76
CA THR A 265 0.70 -6.38 -4.82
C THR A 265 -0.07 -5.17 -5.35
N GLY A 266 0.59 -4.25 -6.05
CA GLY A 266 -0.11 -3.13 -6.71
C GLY A 266 -1.02 -3.57 -7.87
N MET A 267 -0.64 -4.64 -8.56
CA MET A 267 -1.47 -5.26 -9.60
C MET A 267 -2.72 -5.91 -8.98
N TRP A 268 -2.59 -6.58 -7.83
CA TRP A 268 -3.76 -7.16 -7.15
C TRP A 268 -4.81 -6.12 -6.77
N ALA A 269 -4.41 -4.94 -6.28
CA ALA A 269 -5.36 -3.86 -6.02
C ALA A 269 -6.10 -3.41 -7.28
N SER A 270 -5.41 -3.34 -8.43
CA SER A 270 -6.03 -2.97 -9.72
C SER A 270 -6.97 -4.06 -10.25
N LEU A 271 -6.57 -5.33 -10.15
CA LEU A 271 -7.40 -6.46 -10.58
C LEU A 271 -8.66 -6.58 -9.71
N ASP A 272 -8.53 -6.45 -8.40
CA ASP A 272 -9.67 -6.52 -7.50
C ASP A 272 -10.64 -5.34 -7.73
N ALA A 273 -10.12 -4.15 -8.03
CA ALA A 273 -10.96 -3.01 -8.39
C ALA A 273 -11.75 -3.24 -9.69
N LEU A 274 -11.15 -3.86 -10.70
CA LEU A 274 -11.85 -4.27 -11.93
C LEU A 274 -12.93 -5.31 -11.64
N ASP A 275 -12.63 -6.33 -10.83
CA ASP A 275 -13.58 -7.37 -10.44
C ASP A 275 -14.80 -6.79 -9.69
N ARG A 276 -14.58 -5.75 -8.87
CA ARG A 276 -15.63 -5.09 -8.07
C ARG A 276 -16.33 -3.92 -8.76
N GLY A 277 -15.86 -3.52 -9.95
CA GLY A 277 -16.37 -2.35 -10.67
C GLY A 277 -16.08 -1.02 -9.97
N VAL A 278 -14.94 -0.90 -9.26
CA VAL A 278 -14.51 0.34 -8.59
C VAL A 278 -13.41 1.04 -9.40
N PRO A 279 -13.57 2.31 -9.78
CA PRO A 279 -12.56 3.02 -10.54
C PRO A 279 -11.35 3.42 -9.67
N VAL A 280 -10.18 2.82 -9.92
CA VAL A 280 -8.89 3.19 -9.29
C VAL A 280 -7.80 3.57 -10.31
N PRO A 281 -8.10 4.46 -11.27
CA PRO A 281 -7.27 4.64 -12.46
C PRO A 281 -5.84 5.09 -12.16
N THR A 282 -5.59 5.88 -11.11
CA THR A 282 -4.22 6.32 -10.77
C THR A 282 -3.35 5.18 -10.25
N ILE A 283 -3.94 4.28 -9.45
CA ILE A 283 -3.25 3.08 -8.96
C ILE A 283 -2.94 2.16 -10.14
N THR A 284 -3.89 1.97 -11.06
CA THR A 284 -3.72 1.12 -12.25
C THR A 284 -2.70 1.70 -13.24
N GLU A 285 -2.74 3.00 -13.50
CA GLU A 285 -1.73 3.68 -14.34
C GLU A 285 -0.31 3.57 -13.73
N ALA A 286 -0.17 3.60 -12.41
CA ALA A 286 1.12 3.35 -11.77
C ALA A 286 1.62 1.91 -11.96
N VAL A 287 0.73 0.93 -12.13
CA VAL A 287 1.10 -0.44 -12.51
C VAL A 287 1.54 -0.48 -13.97
N TYR A 288 0.76 0.12 -14.89
CA TYR A 288 1.11 0.18 -16.30
C TYR A 288 2.41 0.93 -16.57
N ALA A 289 2.68 2.02 -15.86
CA ALA A 289 3.94 2.77 -15.95
C ALA A 289 5.15 1.87 -15.66
N ARG A 290 5.05 0.96 -14.67
CA ARG A 290 6.10 -0.03 -14.39
C ARG A 290 6.26 -1.02 -15.53
N TYR A 291 5.18 -1.51 -16.11
CA TYR A 291 5.24 -2.44 -17.25
C TYR A 291 5.82 -1.79 -18.51
N ILE A 292 5.43 -0.56 -18.81
CA ILE A 292 6.02 0.24 -19.89
C ILE A 292 7.53 0.43 -19.64
N SER A 293 7.91 0.71 -18.40
CA SER A 293 9.33 0.84 -18.02
C SER A 293 10.11 -0.46 -18.27
N ALA A 294 9.51 -1.63 -18.03
CA ALA A 294 10.15 -2.92 -18.22
C ALA A 294 10.42 -3.27 -19.70
N ASP A 295 9.60 -2.76 -20.64
CA ASP A 295 9.82 -2.95 -22.07
C ASP A 295 10.86 -1.97 -22.66
N LYS A 296 12.05 -1.91 -22.03
CA LYS A 296 13.13 -0.96 -22.38
C LYS A 296 13.56 -1.09 -23.83
N THR A 297 13.70 -2.32 -24.33
CA THR A 297 14.16 -2.59 -25.70
C THR A 297 13.19 -2.01 -26.72
N ARG A 298 11.87 -2.22 -26.55
CA ARG A 298 10.87 -1.64 -27.45
C ARG A 298 10.85 -0.12 -27.34
N ARG A 299 10.92 0.45 -26.13
CA ARG A 299 11.00 1.91 -25.94
C ARG A 299 12.19 2.52 -26.67
N ALA A 300 13.37 1.90 -26.61
CA ALA A 300 14.56 2.38 -27.30
C ALA A 300 14.40 2.33 -28.83
N VAL A 301 13.77 1.29 -29.38
CA VAL A 301 13.46 1.20 -30.82
C VAL A 301 12.46 2.28 -31.24
N LEU A 302 11.38 2.48 -30.47
CA LEU A 302 10.34 3.46 -30.78
C LEU A 302 10.85 4.89 -30.68
N GLN A 303 11.68 5.21 -29.68
CA GLN A 303 12.25 6.55 -29.51
C GLN A 303 13.12 6.99 -30.70
N LYS A 304 13.82 6.05 -31.35
CA LYS A 304 14.57 6.33 -32.59
C LYS A 304 13.67 6.62 -33.80
N LYS A 305 12.49 6.01 -33.85
CA LYS A 305 11.52 6.18 -34.96
C LYS A 305 10.63 7.41 -34.78
N TYR A 306 10.22 7.67 -33.55
CA TYR A 306 9.32 8.76 -33.18
C TYR A 306 10.06 9.71 -32.25
N SER A 307 11.06 10.41 -32.80
CA SER A 307 11.81 11.39 -32.03
C SER A 307 10.89 12.52 -31.58
N HIS A 308 11.05 12.94 -30.33
CA HIS A 308 10.32 14.06 -29.76
C HIS A 308 11.25 14.93 -28.94
N SER A 309 10.95 16.22 -28.88
CA SER A 309 11.66 17.19 -28.05
C SER A 309 10.75 17.65 -26.92
N TYR A 310 11.18 17.49 -25.67
CA TYR A 310 10.48 18.08 -24.55
C TYR A 310 10.58 19.61 -24.62
N ARG A 311 9.44 20.29 -24.54
CA ARG A 311 9.38 21.77 -24.63
C ARG A 311 8.61 22.31 -23.44
N ARG A 312 9.12 23.35 -22.81
CA ARG A 312 8.35 24.04 -21.77
C ARG A 312 7.30 24.93 -22.43
N ASN A 313 6.09 24.42 -22.55
CA ASN A 313 4.93 25.16 -23.05
C ASN A 313 3.81 25.14 -22.01
N GLY A 314 3.14 26.27 -21.77
CA GLY A 314 2.03 26.36 -20.83
C GLY A 314 2.37 26.18 -19.34
N LEU A 315 3.66 26.08 -18.98
CA LEU A 315 4.13 25.99 -17.60
C LEU A 315 4.93 27.24 -17.18
N PRO A 316 4.79 27.71 -15.92
CA PRO A 316 5.47 28.92 -15.45
C PRO A 316 7.00 28.71 -15.33
N ASN A 317 7.73 29.84 -15.34
CA ASN A 317 9.19 29.84 -15.13
C ASN A 317 9.59 29.22 -13.78
N ASN A 318 8.87 29.58 -12.72
CA ASN A 318 9.00 28.96 -11.41
C ASN A 318 7.80 28.02 -11.18
N PRO A 319 7.99 26.69 -11.24
CA PRO A 319 6.89 25.74 -11.15
C PRO A 319 6.56 25.27 -9.74
N ALA A 320 7.30 25.69 -8.73
CA ALA A 320 7.28 25.07 -7.40
C ALA A 320 5.87 25.02 -6.78
N ASP A 321 5.13 26.13 -6.85
CA ASP A 321 3.80 26.21 -6.25
C ASP A 321 2.75 25.45 -7.07
N LEU A 322 2.78 25.58 -8.40
CA LEU A 322 1.85 24.88 -9.29
C LEU A 322 2.00 23.36 -9.16
N ILE A 323 3.23 22.85 -9.24
CA ILE A 323 3.51 21.41 -9.11
C ILE A 323 3.18 20.93 -7.69
N GLY A 324 3.58 21.67 -6.65
CA GLY A 324 3.26 21.31 -5.28
C GLY A 324 1.75 21.18 -5.05
N ASP A 325 0.97 22.15 -5.51
CA ASP A 325 -0.49 22.10 -5.40
C ASP A 325 -1.11 20.96 -6.24
N ALA A 326 -0.67 20.78 -7.48
CA ALA A 326 -1.13 19.69 -8.34
C ALA A 326 -0.83 18.31 -7.72
N LEU A 327 0.40 18.11 -7.23
CA LEU A 327 0.83 16.88 -6.58
C LEU A 327 0.01 16.60 -5.31
N TYR A 328 -0.32 17.64 -4.55
CA TYR A 328 -1.16 17.50 -3.36
C TYR A 328 -2.58 17.01 -3.73
N ALA A 329 -3.20 17.63 -4.73
CA ALA A 329 -4.52 17.22 -5.20
C ALA A 329 -4.52 15.80 -5.78
N ALA A 330 -3.49 15.43 -6.55
CA ALA A 330 -3.37 14.09 -7.13
C ALA A 330 -3.18 13.02 -6.05
N ILE A 331 -2.40 13.30 -4.99
CA ILE A 331 -2.26 12.39 -3.84
C ILE A 331 -3.62 12.21 -3.14
N ILE A 332 -4.37 13.28 -2.88
CA ILE A 332 -5.72 13.16 -2.29
C ILE A 332 -6.64 12.31 -3.18
N SER A 333 -6.59 12.52 -4.51
CA SER A 333 -7.35 11.72 -5.48
C SER A 333 -6.99 10.23 -5.42
N THR A 334 -5.69 9.92 -5.31
CA THR A 334 -5.20 8.53 -5.18
C THR A 334 -5.70 7.87 -3.89
N PHE A 335 -5.71 8.60 -2.78
CA PHE A 335 -6.28 8.10 -1.52
C PHE A 335 -7.79 7.90 -1.61
N ALA A 336 -8.54 8.81 -2.25
CA ALA A 336 -9.98 8.68 -2.43
C ALA A 336 -10.33 7.37 -3.16
N GLN A 337 -9.64 7.08 -4.27
CA GLN A 337 -9.77 5.83 -5.03
C GLN A 337 -9.53 4.59 -4.16
N GLY A 338 -8.45 4.60 -3.36
CA GLY A 338 -8.12 3.48 -2.47
C GLY A 338 -9.14 3.29 -1.35
N TYR A 339 -9.63 4.37 -0.73
CA TYR A 339 -10.66 4.28 0.30
C TYR A 339 -12.00 3.76 -0.25
N ASP A 340 -12.39 4.18 -1.45
CA ASP A 340 -13.60 3.68 -2.11
C ASP A 340 -13.51 2.17 -2.38
N LEU A 341 -12.34 1.70 -2.84
CA LEU A 341 -12.07 0.27 -3.01
C LEU A 341 -12.14 -0.52 -1.69
N ILE A 342 -11.69 0.06 -0.56
CA ILE A 342 -11.83 -0.56 0.76
C ILE A 342 -13.30 -0.60 1.19
N ALA A 343 -14.04 0.50 1.01
CA ALA A 343 -15.44 0.59 1.37
C ALA A 343 -16.29 -0.43 0.59
N ARG A 344 -16.08 -0.53 -0.73
CA ARG A 344 -16.78 -1.50 -1.57
C ARG A 344 -16.50 -2.94 -1.15
N ALA A 345 -15.24 -3.29 -0.91
CA ALA A 345 -14.90 -4.63 -0.46
C ALA A 345 -15.45 -4.93 0.94
N ALA A 346 -15.47 -3.94 1.85
CA ALA A 346 -16.08 -4.12 3.16
C ALA A 346 -17.57 -4.47 3.04
N GLN A 347 -18.31 -3.83 2.12
CA GLN A 347 -19.70 -4.16 1.84
C GLN A 347 -19.87 -5.59 1.30
N GLU A 348 -19.14 -5.94 0.24
CA GLU A 348 -19.31 -7.23 -0.45
C GLU A 348 -18.86 -8.42 0.41
N GLU A 349 -17.76 -8.27 1.16
CA GLU A 349 -17.21 -9.29 2.05
C GLU A 349 -17.86 -9.30 3.44
N LYS A 350 -18.78 -8.35 3.70
CA LYS A 350 -19.45 -8.12 4.99
C LYS A 350 -18.45 -7.86 6.13
N TRP A 351 -17.36 -7.17 5.83
CA TRP A 351 -16.40 -6.72 6.85
C TRP A 351 -16.86 -5.42 7.51
N GLN A 352 -16.60 -5.34 8.81
CA GLN A 352 -16.78 -4.11 9.58
C GLN A 352 -15.44 -3.37 9.63
N ILE A 353 -15.10 -2.66 8.55
CA ILE A 353 -13.88 -1.87 8.45
C ILE A 353 -14.18 -0.43 8.86
N ASN A 354 -13.42 0.10 9.82
CA ASN A 354 -13.49 1.50 10.23
C ASN A 354 -12.43 2.31 9.47
N LEU A 355 -12.84 3.09 8.48
CA LEU A 355 -11.92 3.89 7.65
C LEU A 355 -11.14 4.94 8.45
N ALA A 356 -11.73 5.49 9.52
CA ALA A 356 -11.04 6.43 10.41
C ALA A 356 -9.84 5.76 11.10
N GLU A 357 -10.04 4.54 11.60
CA GLU A 357 -8.97 3.72 12.18
C GLU A 357 -7.93 3.30 11.12
N ILE A 358 -8.35 3.01 9.89
CA ILE A 358 -7.40 2.71 8.79
C ILE A 358 -6.52 3.93 8.50
N SER A 359 -7.10 5.12 8.40
CA SER A 359 -6.34 6.37 8.26
C SER A 359 -5.37 6.56 9.43
N ARG A 360 -5.82 6.34 10.67
CA ARG A 360 -5.01 6.49 11.88
C ARG A 360 -3.79 5.57 11.90
N ILE A 361 -3.98 4.27 11.66
CA ILE A 361 -2.86 3.31 11.69
C ILE A 361 -1.87 3.50 10.54
N TRP A 362 -2.22 4.28 9.51
CA TRP A 362 -1.29 4.67 8.45
C TRP A 362 -0.52 5.96 8.77
N GLU A 363 -0.89 6.72 9.81
CA GLU A 363 -0.19 7.96 10.21
C GLU A 363 1.29 7.72 10.58
N GLY A 364 1.62 6.51 11.04
CA GLY A 364 2.97 6.11 11.43
C GLY A 364 3.36 4.72 10.91
N GLY A 365 4.68 4.46 10.88
CA GLY A 365 5.27 3.14 10.58
C GLY A 365 5.17 2.66 9.13
N CYS A 366 4.13 3.00 8.39
CA CYS A 366 3.96 2.57 7.00
C CYS A 366 4.74 3.45 5.99
N ILE A 367 4.79 3.03 4.72
CA ILE A 367 5.49 3.77 3.65
C ILE A 367 4.72 5.02 3.23
N ILE A 368 3.38 4.95 3.16
CA ILE A 368 2.52 6.07 2.76
C ILE A 368 2.22 7.06 3.90
N ARG A 369 2.92 6.94 5.04
CA ARG A 369 2.71 7.79 6.21
C ARG A 369 2.93 9.26 5.87
N ALA A 370 1.95 10.09 6.23
CA ALA A 370 1.89 11.49 5.86
C ALA A 370 1.02 12.28 6.83
N LYS A 371 1.34 13.58 7.02
CA LYS A 371 0.53 14.52 7.80
C LYS A 371 -0.91 14.61 7.30
N LEU A 372 -1.14 14.40 6.01
CA LEU A 372 -2.46 14.38 5.38
C LEU A 372 -3.39 13.29 5.97
N LEU A 373 -2.85 12.17 6.46
CA LEU A 373 -3.66 11.09 7.03
C LEU A 373 -4.39 11.51 8.31
N LYS A 374 -3.84 12.47 9.08
CA LYS A 374 -4.55 13.08 10.22
C LYS A 374 -5.85 13.76 9.79
N THR A 375 -5.85 14.40 8.61
CA THR A 375 -7.06 15.00 8.03
C THR A 375 -8.07 13.94 7.65
N PHE A 376 -7.63 12.83 7.05
CA PHE A 376 -8.52 11.73 6.65
C PHE A 376 -9.09 10.98 7.85
N HIS A 377 -8.29 10.77 8.89
CA HIS A 377 -8.75 10.23 10.16
C HIS A 377 -9.86 11.11 10.75
N ALA A 378 -9.64 12.42 10.86
CA ALA A 378 -10.68 13.35 11.33
C ALA A 378 -11.92 13.39 10.44
N ALA A 379 -11.73 13.29 9.11
CA ALA A 379 -12.81 13.29 8.13
C ALA A 379 -13.72 12.06 8.28
N PHE A 380 -13.15 10.86 8.31
CA PHE A 380 -13.92 9.62 8.48
C PHE A 380 -14.44 9.45 9.91
N ALA A 381 -13.79 10.01 10.93
CA ALA A 381 -14.35 10.03 12.29
C ALA A 381 -15.66 10.85 12.34
N ALA A 382 -15.74 11.94 11.57
CA ALA A 382 -16.93 12.77 11.46
C ALA A 382 -17.98 12.21 10.47
N SER A 383 -17.55 11.47 9.44
CA SER A 383 -18.42 10.94 8.38
C SER A 383 -17.97 9.55 7.93
N PRO A 384 -18.26 8.49 8.71
CA PRO A 384 -17.65 7.16 8.53
C PRO A 384 -17.96 6.45 7.20
N HIS A 385 -19.08 6.79 6.56
CA HIS A 385 -19.56 6.14 5.33
C HIS A 385 -19.53 7.04 4.10
N ALA A 386 -19.06 8.28 4.25
CA ALA A 386 -19.01 9.23 3.14
C ALA A 386 -17.86 8.89 2.20
N HIS A 387 -18.01 9.20 0.91
CA HIS A 387 -16.86 9.21 0.00
C HIS A 387 -15.88 10.30 0.45
N LEU A 388 -14.56 10.11 0.27
CA LEU A 388 -13.56 11.01 0.85
C LEU A 388 -13.77 12.48 0.45
N PHE A 389 -14.17 12.73 -0.81
CA PHE A 389 -14.44 14.08 -1.32
C PHE A 389 -15.71 14.74 -0.75
N GLU A 390 -16.64 13.97 -0.19
CA GLU A 390 -17.85 14.51 0.45
C GLU A 390 -17.55 15.06 1.85
N THR A 391 -16.45 14.63 2.47
CA THR A 391 -16.09 15.06 3.81
C THR A 391 -15.67 16.53 3.83
N LYS A 392 -16.22 17.32 4.75
CA LYS A 392 -16.00 18.79 4.82
C LYS A 392 -14.52 19.16 4.87
N GLN A 393 -13.72 18.42 5.64
CA GLN A 393 -12.30 18.66 5.81
C GLN A 393 -11.54 18.52 4.49
N VAL A 394 -11.88 17.50 3.68
CA VAL A 394 -11.21 17.24 2.40
C VAL A 394 -11.77 18.12 1.29
N GLN A 395 -13.07 18.41 1.29
CA GLN A 395 -13.71 19.28 0.31
C GLN A 395 -12.97 20.62 0.18
N SER A 396 -12.63 21.26 1.30
CA SER A 396 -11.90 22.53 1.31
C SER A 396 -10.50 22.44 0.68
N LEU A 397 -9.79 21.32 0.88
CA LEU A 397 -8.47 21.08 0.30
C LEU A 397 -8.56 20.86 -1.21
N VAL A 398 -9.54 20.06 -1.64
CA VAL A 398 -9.73 19.72 -3.05
C VAL A 398 -10.19 20.94 -3.85
N GLN A 399 -11.16 21.73 -3.34
CA GLN A 399 -11.58 22.98 -3.98
C GLN A 399 -10.42 23.96 -4.20
N ARG A 400 -9.47 24.00 -3.25
CA ARG A 400 -8.28 24.86 -3.34
C ARG A 400 -7.28 24.36 -4.37
N HIS A 401 -7.05 23.05 -4.46
CA HIS A 401 -5.90 22.50 -5.18
C HIS A 401 -6.24 21.81 -6.51
N ALA A 402 -7.46 21.31 -6.71
CA ALA A 402 -7.86 20.67 -7.96
C ALA A 402 -7.75 21.60 -9.20
N PRO A 403 -8.07 22.91 -9.13
CA PRO A 403 -7.84 23.81 -10.26
C PRO A 403 -6.36 23.90 -10.67
N LYS A 404 -5.44 23.76 -9.71
CA LYS A 404 -3.99 23.74 -9.98
C LYS A 404 -3.56 22.44 -10.64
N LEU A 405 -4.17 21.32 -10.26
CA LEU A 405 -3.98 20.03 -10.95
C LEU A 405 -4.43 20.12 -12.42
N ALA A 406 -5.60 20.70 -12.68
CA ALA A 406 -6.09 20.91 -14.06
C ALA A 406 -5.14 21.78 -14.88
N LEU A 407 -4.73 22.93 -14.33
CA LEU A 407 -3.77 23.83 -14.99
C LEU A 407 -2.43 23.15 -15.25
N PHE A 408 -1.93 22.39 -14.27
CA PHE A 408 -0.70 21.64 -14.39
C PHE A 408 -0.76 20.59 -15.49
N VAL A 409 -1.78 19.73 -15.51
CA VAL A 409 -1.95 18.68 -16.52
C VAL A 409 -2.09 19.29 -17.91
N SER A 410 -2.87 20.36 -18.05
CA SER A 410 -3.03 21.06 -19.34
C SER A 410 -1.70 21.60 -19.89
N GLY A 411 -0.91 22.28 -19.05
CA GLY A 411 0.39 22.82 -19.47
C GLY A 411 1.41 21.71 -19.73
N ALA A 412 1.53 20.77 -18.80
CA ALA A 412 2.55 19.73 -18.87
C ALA A 412 2.32 18.72 -20.01
N ASN A 413 1.07 18.42 -20.38
CA ASN A 413 0.77 17.61 -21.58
C ASN A 413 1.27 18.27 -22.87
N SER A 414 1.27 19.61 -22.94
CA SER A 414 1.83 20.36 -24.07
C SER A 414 3.37 20.29 -24.14
N SER A 415 4.01 19.73 -23.10
CA SER A 415 5.46 19.56 -23.03
C SER A 415 5.94 18.20 -23.55
N GLY A 416 5.02 17.31 -23.93
CA GLY A 416 5.30 15.98 -24.48
C GLY A 416 5.88 14.97 -23.48
N ILE A 417 5.76 15.28 -22.19
CA ILE A 417 6.19 14.41 -21.11
C ILE A 417 5.05 13.49 -20.65
N PRO A 418 5.29 12.18 -20.45
CA PRO A 418 4.24 11.28 -19.99
C PRO A 418 3.87 11.55 -18.52
N LEU A 419 2.59 11.79 -18.27
CA LEU A 419 2.03 12.07 -16.93
C LEU A 419 0.76 11.24 -16.64
N PRO A 420 0.82 9.90 -16.75
CA PRO A 420 -0.36 9.06 -16.61
C PRO A 420 -1.00 9.13 -15.22
N ALA A 421 -0.22 9.21 -14.13
CA ALA A 421 -0.78 9.28 -12.78
C ALA A 421 -1.42 10.64 -12.49
N PHE A 422 -0.78 11.76 -12.88
CA PHE A 422 -1.39 13.08 -12.74
C PHE A 422 -2.67 13.23 -13.57
N SER A 423 -2.64 12.76 -14.83
CA SER A 423 -3.80 12.86 -15.73
C SER A 423 -4.97 12.01 -15.24
N SER A 424 -4.73 10.77 -14.86
CA SER A 424 -5.77 9.89 -14.30
C SER A 424 -6.32 10.40 -12.97
N SER A 425 -5.48 10.99 -12.10
CA SER A 425 -5.93 11.61 -10.85
C SER A 425 -6.88 12.77 -11.08
N LEU A 426 -6.59 13.60 -12.09
CA LEU A 426 -7.48 14.69 -12.51
C LEU A 426 -8.80 14.13 -13.07
N TYR A 427 -8.73 13.23 -14.04
CA TYR A 427 -9.93 12.72 -14.71
C TYR A 427 -10.83 11.90 -13.80
N TYR A 428 -10.27 11.20 -12.81
CA TYR A 428 -11.07 10.58 -11.74
C TYR A 428 -11.88 11.63 -10.97
N TYR A 429 -11.21 12.68 -10.48
CA TYR A 429 -11.85 13.75 -9.73
C TYR A 429 -12.92 14.49 -10.55
N GLU A 430 -12.60 14.79 -11.81
CA GLU A 430 -13.54 15.42 -12.74
C GLU A 430 -14.72 14.51 -13.04
N SER A 431 -14.53 13.21 -13.25
CA SER A 431 -15.63 12.31 -13.61
C SER A 431 -16.58 12.04 -12.44
N ILE A 432 -16.05 11.84 -11.23
CA ILE A 432 -16.87 11.44 -10.07
C ILE A 432 -17.75 12.57 -9.53
N ARG A 433 -17.44 13.83 -9.86
CA ARG A 433 -18.23 15.00 -9.46
C ARG A 433 -19.31 15.42 -10.46
N GLU A 434 -19.36 14.78 -11.63
CA GLU A 434 -20.34 15.09 -12.67
C GLU A 434 -21.63 14.29 -12.49
N HIS A 435 -22.77 14.98 -12.44
CA HIS A 435 -24.08 14.34 -12.32
C HIS A 435 -24.49 13.59 -13.61
N ARG A 436 -23.97 14.01 -14.78
CA ARG A 436 -24.24 13.35 -16.07
C ARG A 436 -22.94 13.14 -16.84
N LEU A 437 -22.59 11.87 -17.05
CA LEU A 437 -21.49 11.43 -17.92
C LEU A 437 -22.01 11.01 -19.30
N PRO A 438 -21.15 10.98 -20.34
CA PRO A 438 -21.55 10.63 -21.71
C PRO A 438 -21.88 9.13 -21.91
N SER A 439 -21.98 8.35 -20.84
CA SER A 439 -22.32 6.91 -20.89
C SER A 439 -23.74 6.65 -21.44
N ASN A 440 -24.59 7.67 -21.55
CA ASN A 440 -25.86 7.58 -22.28
C ASN A 440 -25.65 7.22 -23.76
N LEU A 441 -24.59 7.74 -24.42
CA LEU A 441 -24.25 7.35 -25.79
C LEU A 441 -23.79 5.89 -25.84
N ILE A 442 -22.98 5.44 -24.87
CA ILE A 442 -22.54 4.04 -24.77
C ILE A 442 -23.76 3.12 -24.66
N GLN A 443 -24.73 3.47 -23.81
CA GLN A 443 -25.98 2.71 -23.67
C GLN A 443 -26.78 2.67 -24.99
N GLY A 444 -26.92 3.80 -25.68
CA GLY A 444 -27.59 3.84 -26.99
C GLY A 444 -26.89 2.99 -28.05
N LEU A 445 -25.56 3.04 -28.13
CA LEU A 445 -24.77 2.20 -29.04
C LEU A 445 -24.97 0.71 -28.75
N ARG A 446 -24.89 0.32 -27.47
CA ARG A 446 -25.12 -1.07 -27.02
C ARG A 446 -26.52 -1.56 -27.37
N ASP A 447 -27.52 -0.71 -27.20
CA ASP A 447 -28.88 -1.05 -27.59
C ASP A 447 -29.03 -1.17 -29.12
N TYR A 448 -28.42 -0.26 -29.88
CA TYR A 448 -28.45 -0.26 -31.35
C TYR A 448 -27.88 -1.54 -31.97
N PHE A 449 -26.67 -1.96 -31.59
CA PHE A 449 -26.02 -3.12 -32.24
C PHE A 449 -26.40 -4.46 -31.61
N GLY A 450 -26.91 -4.48 -30.37
CA GLY A 450 -27.02 -5.69 -29.56
C GLY A 450 -28.32 -5.85 -28.78
N ALA A 451 -29.29 -4.93 -28.93
CA ALA A 451 -30.56 -4.93 -28.20
C ALA A 451 -30.37 -5.12 -26.68
N HIS A 452 -29.32 -4.50 -26.13
CA HIS A 452 -28.96 -4.64 -24.72
C HIS A 452 -29.89 -3.90 -23.75
N GLY A 453 -30.81 -3.07 -24.26
CA GLY A 453 -31.69 -2.22 -23.47
C GLY A 453 -30.96 -1.08 -22.75
N PHE A 454 -31.74 -0.13 -22.25
CA PHE A 454 -31.27 1.01 -21.45
C PHE A 454 -32.34 1.52 -20.49
N GLU A 455 -31.92 2.27 -19.47
CA GLU A 455 -32.82 3.00 -18.56
C GLU A 455 -33.02 4.44 -19.03
N ARG A 456 -34.09 5.09 -18.57
CA ARG A 456 -34.38 6.49 -18.89
C ARG A 456 -34.38 7.38 -17.64
N THR A 457 -34.13 8.66 -17.84
CA THR A 457 -34.10 9.68 -16.76
C THR A 457 -35.47 10.27 -16.43
N ASP A 458 -36.48 10.04 -17.28
CA ASP A 458 -37.84 10.59 -17.16
C ASP A 458 -38.86 9.59 -16.60
N ARG A 459 -38.50 8.29 -16.52
CA ARG A 459 -39.36 7.22 -15.99
C ARG A 459 -38.57 5.95 -15.71
N SER A 460 -39.02 5.18 -14.72
CA SER A 460 -38.44 3.89 -14.35
C SER A 460 -38.75 2.81 -15.38
N GLY A 461 -37.84 1.86 -15.55
CA GLY A 461 -38.00 0.69 -16.43
C GLY A 461 -36.78 0.45 -17.32
N THR A 462 -36.78 -0.69 -18.01
CA THR A 462 -35.82 -1.03 -19.06
C THR A 462 -36.51 -0.87 -20.42
N PHE A 463 -35.85 -0.16 -21.33
CA PHE A 463 -36.37 0.22 -22.63
C PHE A 463 -35.45 -0.32 -23.72
N HIS A 464 -36.01 -0.58 -24.90
CA HIS A 464 -35.31 -0.84 -26.15
C HIS A 464 -35.88 0.13 -27.18
N ALA A 465 -35.03 0.71 -28.03
CA ALA A 465 -35.48 1.57 -29.11
C ALA A 465 -35.48 0.81 -30.44
N ASP A 466 -36.46 1.11 -31.30
CA ASP A 466 -36.41 0.68 -32.68
C ASP A 466 -35.50 1.63 -33.47
N TRP A 467 -34.31 1.14 -33.80
CA TRP A 467 -33.26 1.95 -34.41
C TRP A 467 -33.20 1.85 -35.94
N LYS A 468 -34.05 1.04 -36.58
CA LYS A 468 -33.95 0.69 -38.01
C LYS A 468 -35.22 0.92 -38.79
#